data_AF-A0A1F8MV16-F1
#
_entry.id   AF-A0A1F8MV16-F1
#
_cell.length_a   1.000
_cell.length_b   1.000
_cell.length_c   1.000
_cell.angle_alpha   90.00
_cell.angle_beta   90.00
_cell.angle_gamma   90.00
#
_symmetry.space_group_name_H-M   'P 1'
#
loop_
_entity.id
_entity.type
_entity.pdbx_description
1 polymer ?
#
loop_
_entity_poly.entity_id
_entity_poly.type
_entity_poly.pdbx_seq_one_letter_code
_entity_poly.pdbx_strand_id
1 'polypeptide(L)'
;MYMPDQNMAYKMDYNNVPESAVEETEGILDYNYEILGTETVDGKSCMVVQWTVEGITSKTWVWKDKGFPIKMETTTSEGKTTVEYKNIQFVNISDSEFELPPGVQIISF
;
A
#
# COMPACT_ATOMS: atom_id res chain seq x y z
N MET A 1 7.12 14.49 4.23
CA MET A 1 7.29 13.59 5.40
C MET A 1 7.18 14.39 6.69
N TYR A 2 6.23 14.05 7.55
CA TYR A 2 6.01 14.71 8.86
C TYR A 2 6.68 13.92 9.99
N MET A 3 7.38 14.62 10.88
CA MET A 3 8.01 14.09 12.09
C MET A 3 7.41 14.78 13.33
N PRO A 4 6.39 14.17 13.98
CA PRO A 4 5.65 14.81 15.06
C PRO A 4 6.52 15.14 16.27
N ASP A 5 7.45 14.26 16.66
CA ASP A 5 8.34 14.46 17.82
C ASP A 5 9.27 15.68 17.67
N GLN A 6 9.51 16.11 16.43
CA GLN A 6 10.33 17.28 16.11
C GLN A 6 9.48 18.50 15.75
N ASN A 7 8.16 18.34 15.64
CA ASN A 7 7.25 19.35 15.11
C ASN A 7 7.72 19.92 13.74
N MET A 8 8.25 19.04 12.89
CA MET A 8 8.87 19.38 11.61
C MET A 8 8.32 18.52 10.48
N ALA A 9 8.23 19.10 9.29
CA ALA A 9 7.90 18.39 8.06
C ALA A 9 8.92 18.70 6.97
N TYR A 10 9.34 17.68 6.23
CA TYR A 10 10.20 17.82 5.07
C TYR A 10 9.34 17.70 3.81
N LYS A 11 9.44 18.70 2.93
CA LYS A 11 8.85 18.66 1.60
C LYS A 11 9.59 17.62 0.77
N MET A 12 8.86 16.65 0.22
CA MET A 12 9.42 15.64 -0.67
C MET A 12 9.04 15.97 -2.11
N ASP A 13 9.95 15.69 -3.03
CA ASP A 13 9.65 15.75 -4.47
C ASP A 13 8.91 14.48 -4.88
N TYR A 14 7.77 14.66 -5.54
CA TYR A 14 6.91 13.61 -6.05
C TYR A 14 6.73 13.68 -7.57
N ASN A 15 7.58 14.41 -8.30
CA ASN A 15 7.45 14.56 -9.75
C ASN A 15 7.56 13.23 -10.54
N ASN A 16 8.06 12.16 -9.92
CA ASN A 16 8.25 10.84 -10.56
C ASN A 16 7.50 9.71 -9.83
N VAL A 17 6.39 9.99 -9.15
CA VAL A 17 5.54 8.93 -8.56
C VAL A 17 4.33 8.66 -9.45
N PRO A 18 3.76 7.45 -9.41
CA PRO A 18 2.51 7.15 -10.12
C PRO A 18 1.42 8.15 -9.74
N GLU A 19 0.65 8.62 -10.72
CA GLU A 19 -0.45 9.58 -10.52
C GLU A 19 -1.68 8.92 -9.88
N SER A 20 -1.77 7.58 -9.94
CA SER A 20 -2.90 6.84 -9.39
C SER A 20 -2.54 5.44 -8.88
N ALA A 21 -3.41 4.89 -8.03
CA ALA A 21 -3.31 3.50 -7.60
C ALA A 21 -3.44 2.51 -8.77
N VAL A 22 -4.12 2.88 -9.86
CA VAL A 22 -4.24 2.02 -11.05
C VAL A 22 -2.89 1.91 -11.73
N GLU A 23 -2.25 3.05 -12.02
CA GLU A 23 -0.92 3.11 -12.63
C GLU A 23 0.12 2.36 -11.78
N GLU A 24 0.08 2.53 -10.46
CA GLU A 24 0.96 1.78 -9.54
C GLU A 24 0.77 0.26 -9.70
N THR A 25 -0.47 -0.22 -9.82
CA THR A 25 -0.74 -1.66 -9.96
C THR A 25 -0.44 -2.24 -11.33
N GLU A 26 -0.38 -1.43 -12.39
CA GLU A 26 -0.04 -1.90 -13.74
C GLU A 26 1.38 -2.46 -13.82
N GLY A 27 2.30 -1.98 -12.97
CA GLY A 27 3.66 -2.52 -12.88
C GLY A 27 3.73 -4.01 -12.49
N ILE A 28 2.65 -4.58 -11.93
CA ILE A 28 2.58 -6.02 -11.67
C ILE A 28 2.61 -6.82 -12.98
N LEU A 29 2.10 -6.26 -14.08
CA LEU A 29 2.06 -6.92 -15.39
C LEU A 29 3.46 -7.11 -15.99
N ASP A 30 4.45 -6.34 -15.53
CA ASP A 30 5.84 -6.47 -15.95
C ASP A 30 6.55 -7.64 -15.25
N TYR A 31 5.95 -8.19 -14.18
CA TYR A 31 6.46 -9.37 -13.48
C TYR A 31 5.76 -10.65 -13.95
N ASN A 32 6.42 -11.79 -13.71
CA ASN A 32 5.76 -13.09 -13.83
C ASN A 32 4.82 -13.28 -12.64
N TYR A 33 3.58 -12.79 -12.79
CA TYR A 33 2.53 -12.92 -11.79
C TYR A 33 1.67 -14.16 -12.03
N GLU A 34 1.13 -14.70 -10.94
CA GLU A 34 0.23 -15.84 -10.93
C GLU A 34 -1.01 -15.51 -10.08
N ILE A 35 -2.18 -15.91 -10.57
CA ILE A 35 -3.41 -15.92 -9.79
C ILE A 35 -3.54 -17.31 -9.16
N LEU A 36 -3.34 -17.39 -7.84
CA LEU A 36 -3.33 -18.66 -7.10
C LEU A 36 -4.74 -19.17 -6.76
N GLY A 37 -5.77 -18.35 -7.00
CA GLY A 37 -7.17 -18.71 -6.84
C GLY A 37 -7.93 -17.75 -5.94
N THR A 38 -8.89 -18.28 -5.20
CA THR A 38 -9.73 -17.51 -4.26
C THR A 38 -9.60 -18.07 -2.86
N GLU A 39 -9.34 -17.20 -1.89
CA GLU A 39 -9.29 -17.53 -0.46
C GLU A 39 -10.24 -16.60 0.31
N THR A 40 -10.75 -17.06 1.47
CA THR A 40 -11.54 -16.20 2.37
C THR A 40 -10.64 -15.70 3.49
N VAL A 41 -10.53 -14.37 3.62
CA VAL A 41 -9.75 -13.71 4.67
C VAL A 41 -10.66 -12.71 5.37
N ASP A 42 -10.78 -12.81 6.69
CA ASP A 42 -11.64 -11.93 7.51
C ASP A 42 -13.08 -11.81 6.96
N GLY A 43 -13.66 -12.96 6.59
CA GLY A 43 -15.01 -13.07 6.02
C GLY A 43 -15.17 -12.54 4.59
N LYS A 44 -14.09 -12.07 3.94
CA LYS A 44 -14.11 -11.46 2.60
C LYS A 44 -13.54 -12.43 1.58
N SER A 45 -14.26 -12.62 0.47
CA SER A 45 -13.74 -13.39 -0.66
C SER A 45 -12.67 -12.60 -1.38
N CYS A 46 -11.46 -13.17 -1.44
CA CYS A 46 -10.29 -12.52 -2.00
C CYS A 46 -9.72 -13.30 -3.16
N MET A 47 -9.38 -12.60 -4.24
CA MET A 47 -8.47 -13.13 -5.26
C MET A 47 -7.05 -13.08 -4.71
N VAL A 48 -6.31 -14.16 -4.92
CA VAL A 48 -4.94 -14.28 -4.44
C VAL A 48 -3.99 -14.15 -5.62
N VAL A 49 -3.17 -13.10 -5.59
CA VAL A 49 -2.18 -12.80 -6.64
C VAL A 49 -0.79 -12.94 -6.03
N GLN A 50 0.12 -13.58 -6.74
CA GLN A 50 1.52 -13.70 -6.34
C GLN A 50 2.43 -13.27 -7.49
N TRP A 51 3.53 -12.62 -7.19
CA TRP A 51 4.60 -12.37 -8.15
C TRP A 51 5.96 -12.53 -7.49
N THR A 52 6.98 -12.81 -8.30
CA THR A 52 8.36 -12.92 -7.85
C THR A 52 9.30 -12.14 -8.76
N VAL A 53 10.16 -11.32 -8.16
CA VAL A 53 11.22 -10.57 -8.86
C VAL A 53 12.48 -10.56 -8.00
N GLU A 54 13.62 -10.88 -8.61
CA GLU A 54 14.94 -10.79 -7.95
C GLU A 54 15.03 -11.44 -6.55
N GLY A 55 14.35 -12.58 -6.34
CA GLY A 55 14.34 -13.28 -5.06
C GLY A 55 13.36 -12.72 -4.01
N ILE A 56 12.59 -11.70 -4.36
CA ILE A 56 11.47 -11.16 -3.59
C ILE A 56 10.19 -11.81 -4.10
N THR A 57 9.45 -12.49 -3.21
CA THR A 57 8.11 -13.01 -3.53
C THR A 57 7.08 -12.23 -2.74
N SER A 58 6.09 -11.69 -3.45
CA SER A 58 4.96 -10.97 -2.85
C SER A 58 3.67 -11.73 -3.15
N LYS A 59 2.86 -11.96 -2.12
CA LYS A 59 1.54 -12.60 -2.21
C LYS A 59 0.51 -11.66 -1.60
N THR A 60 -0.52 -11.32 -2.37
CA THR A 60 -1.54 -10.32 -2.01
C THR A 60 -2.93 -10.92 -2.12
N TRP A 61 -3.77 -10.65 -1.12
CA TRP A 61 -5.18 -11.02 -1.09
C TRP A 61 -6.02 -9.77 -1.38
N VAL A 62 -6.62 -9.72 -2.57
CA VAL A 62 -7.44 -8.60 -3.03
C VAL A 62 -8.92 -8.93 -2.85
N TRP A 63 -9.62 -8.17 -2.01
CA TRP A 63 -11.05 -8.33 -1.79
C TRP A 63 -11.83 -8.06 -3.08
N LYS A 64 -12.49 -9.11 -3.61
CA LYS A 64 -13.12 -9.09 -4.94
C LYS A 64 -14.19 -8.01 -5.10
N ASP A 65 -14.98 -7.74 -4.06
CA ASP A 65 -16.10 -6.79 -4.17
C ASP A 65 -15.62 -5.33 -4.21
N LYS A 66 -14.41 -5.06 -3.70
CA LYS A 66 -13.88 -3.70 -3.51
C LYS A 66 -12.60 -3.42 -4.28
N GLY A 67 -11.95 -4.44 -4.83
CA GLY A 67 -10.65 -4.31 -5.49
C GLY A 67 -9.53 -3.87 -4.54
N PHE A 68 -9.67 -4.10 -3.23
CA PHE A 68 -8.75 -3.58 -2.21
C PHE A 68 -7.91 -4.70 -1.58
N PRO A 69 -6.57 -4.56 -1.46
CA PRO A 69 -5.74 -5.54 -0.77
C PRO A 69 -6.02 -5.56 0.73
N ILE A 70 -6.37 -6.71 1.29
CA ILE A 70 -6.65 -6.83 2.73
C ILE A 70 -5.57 -7.58 3.51
N LYS A 71 -4.68 -8.28 2.78
CA LYS A 71 -3.50 -8.93 3.34
C LYS A 71 -2.39 -8.96 2.28
N MET A 72 -1.16 -8.80 2.73
CA MET A 72 0.05 -8.95 1.93
C MET A 72 1.10 -9.74 2.70
N GLU A 73 1.81 -10.61 2.00
CA GLU A 73 2.95 -11.34 2.50
C GLU A 73 4.13 -11.12 1.55
N THR A 74 5.23 -10.59 2.05
CA THR A 74 6.46 -10.38 1.29
C THR A 74 7.55 -11.25 1.91
N THR A 75 8.19 -12.08 1.09
CA THR A 75 9.29 -12.96 1.50
C THR A 75 10.55 -12.56 0.75
N THR A 76 11.62 -12.29 1.49
CA THR A 76 12.96 -11.99 1.01
C THR A 76 13.97 -12.96 1.63
N SER A 77 15.25 -12.83 1.29
CA SER A 77 16.35 -13.56 1.95
C SER A 77 16.47 -13.27 3.44
N GLU A 78 16.01 -12.11 3.91
CA GLU A 78 16.08 -11.68 5.31
C GLU A 78 14.90 -12.20 6.15
N GLY A 79 13.81 -12.62 5.49
CA GLY A 79 12.66 -13.20 6.17
C GLY A 79 11.33 -12.88 5.50
N LYS A 80 10.25 -13.14 6.24
CA LYS A 80 8.88 -12.91 5.79
C LYS A 80 8.23 -11.80 6.60
N THR A 81 7.71 -10.80 5.91
CA THR A 81 6.88 -9.74 6.46
C THR A 81 5.43 -9.99 6.06
N THR A 82 4.50 -9.76 7.00
CA THR A 82 3.05 -9.85 6.75
C THR A 82 2.39 -8.56 7.17
N VAL A 83 1.56 -8.00 6.29
CA VAL A 83 0.73 -6.81 6.54
C VAL A 83 -0.73 -7.21 6.44
N GLU A 84 -1.51 -6.87 7.45
CA GLU A 84 -2.95 -7.12 7.50
C GLU A 84 -3.71 -5.81 7.69
N TYR A 85 -4.65 -5.52 6.79
CA TYR A 85 -5.52 -4.35 6.91
C TYR A 85 -6.79 -4.74 7.67
N LYS A 86 -7.03 -4.08 8.80
CA LYS A 86 -8.18 -4.33 9.69
C LYS A 86 -9.03 -3.07 9.81
N ASN A 87 -10.32 -3.24 10.14
CA ASN A 87 -11.28 -2.15 10.33
C ASN A 87 -11.43 -1.23 9.10
N ILE A 88 -11.45 -1.81 7.90
CA ILE A 88 -11.52 -1.08 6.62
C ILE A 88 -12.89 -0.42 6.46
N GLN A 89 -12.89 0.86 6.08
CA GLN A 89 -14.10 1.64 5.80
C GLN A 89 -13.93 2.39 4.47
N PHE A 90 -15.03 2.48 3.71
CA PHE A 90 -15.09 3.26 2.46
C PHE A 90 -15.94 4.49 2.73
N VAL A 91 -15.30 5.56 3.20
CA VAL A 91 -15.95 6.81 3.61
C VAL A 91 -15.29 7.99 2.90
N ASN A 92 -15.99 9.11 2.85
CA ASN A 92 -15.39 10.36 2.41
C ASN A 92 -14.49 10.91 3.53
N ILE A 93 -13.21 11.10 3.23
CA ILE A 93 -12.23 11.67 4.17
C ILE A 93 -12.23 13.18 3.99
N SER A 94 -12.25 13.94 5.09
CA SER A 94 -12.20 15.41 5.06
C SER A 94 -10.82 15.89 4.64
N ASP A 95 -10.74 16.96 3.85
CA ASP A 95 -9.47 17.59 3.44
C ASP A 95 -8.63 18.00 4.67
N SER A 96 -9.28 18.34 5.79
CA SER A 96 -8.63 18.67 7.06
C SER A 96 -7.75 17.56 7.62
N GLU A 97 -8.02 16.29 7.30
CA GLU A 97 -7.20 15.16 7.76
C GLU A 97 -5.84 15.10 7.05
N PHE A 98 -5.68 15.84 5.95
CA PHE A 98 -4.44 15.94 5.18
C PHE A 98 -3.65 17.22 5.50
N GLU A 99 -4.15 18.06 6.40
CA GLU A 99 -3.45 19.28 6.82
C GLU A 99 -2.41 18.99 7.91
N LEU A 100 -1.30 19.73 7.90
CA LEU A 100 -0.31 19.66 8.97
C LEU A 100 -0.83 20.39 10.22
N PRO A 101 -0.50 19.91 11.43
CA PRO A 101 -0.81 20.63 12.65
C PRO A 101 -0.27 22.07 12.65
N PRO A 102 -0.94 23.02 13.33
CA PRO A 102 -0.46 24.39 13.43
C PRO A 102 0.94 24.47 14.04
N GLY A 103 1.78 25.36 13.50
CA GLY A 103 3.13 25.60 14.02
C GLY A 103 4.19 24.58 13.60
N VAL A 104 3.86 23.61 12.74
CA VAL A 104 4.85 22.71 12.14
C VAL A 104 5.81 23.49 11.25
N GLN A 105 7.11 23.34 11.47
CA GLN A 105 8.13 23.92 10.61
C GLN A 105 8.28 23.09 9.33
N ILE A 106 8.12 23.71 8.17
CA ILE A 106 8.32 23.05 6.87
C ILE A 106 9.74 23.34 6.37
N ILE A 107 10.50 22.28 6.08
CA ILE A 107 11.81 22.33 5.43
C ILE A 107 11.64 21.93 3.96
N SER A 108 12.20 22.76 3.07
CA SER A 108 12.33 22.46 1.64
C SER A 108 13.79 22.62 1.20
N PHE A 109 14.20 21.85 0.20
CA PHE A 109 15.50 21.94 -0.45
C PHE A 109 15.36 22.47 -1.88
#